data_AF-A0A838GQ30-F1
#
_entry.id   AF-A0A838GQ30-F1
#
_cell.length_a   1.000
_cell.length_b   1.000
_cell.length_c   1.000
_cell.angle_alpha   90.00
_cell.angle_beta   90.00
_cell.angle_gamma   90.00
#
_symmetry.space_group_name_H-M   'P 1'
#
loop_
_entity.id
_entity.type
_entity.pdbx_description
1 polymer ?
#
loop_
_entity_poly.entity_id
_entity_poly.type
_entity_poly.pdbx_seq_one_letter_code
_entity_poly.pdbx_strand_id
1 'polypeptide(L)' 'TAIVLGNERYGISRPFYEHGFDRVSVPMLGAADSLNVAISASVLLYEARAQKNGW' A
#
# COMPACT_ATOMS: atom_id res chain seq x y z
N THR A 1 12.82 3.50 -5.35
CA THR A 1 11.49 3.49 -4.72
C THR A 1 11.27 2.16 -4.04
N ALA A 2 10.80 2.18 -2.80
CA ALA A 2 10.35 0.98 -2.09
C ALA A 2 8.89 1.18 -1.67
N ILE A 3 8.13 0.10 -1.61
CA ILE A 3 6.76 0.10 -1.10
C ILE A 3 6.76 -0.77 0.15
N VAL A 4 6.31 -0.20 1.27
CA VAL A 4 6.23 -0.92 2.55
C VAL A 4 4.77 -1.29 2.77
N LEU A 5 4.54 -2.59 2.99
CA LEU A 5 3.22 -3.16 3.26
C LEU A 5 3.19 -3.74 4.67
N GLY A 6 2.05 -3.58 5.33
CA GLY A 6 1.83 -4.07 6.68
C GLY A 6 1.45 -5.54 6.71
N ASN A 7 1.60 -6.16 7.88
CA ASN A 7 1.00 -7.46 8.15
C ASN A 7 -0.54 -7.32 8.23
N GLU A 8 -1.28 -8.35 7.83
CA GLU A 8 -2.75 -8.33 7.80
C GLU A 8 -3.38 -8.01 9.15
N ARG A 9 -2.75 -8.44 10.25
CA ARG A 9 -3.29 -8.26 11.60
C ARG A 9 -2.77 -7.00 12.28
N TYR A 10 -1.51 -6.66 12.05
CA TYR A 10 -0.81 -5.63 12.82
C TYR A 10 -0.49 -4.36 12.02
N GLY A 11 -0.74 -4.35 10.71
CA GLY A 11 -0.40 -3.23 9.84
C GLY A 11 1.11 -3.01 9.72
N ILE A 12 1.50 -1.77 9.42
CA ILE A 12 2.90 -1.36 9.26
C ILE A 12 3.47 -1.06 10.65
N SER A 13 4.73 -1.44 10.88
CA SER A 13 5.39 -1.17 12.15
C SER A 13 5.59 0.33 12.38
N ARG A 14 5.47 0.74 13.65
CA ARG A 14 5.51 2.15 14.09
C ARG A 14 6.70 2.97 13.54
N PRO A 15 7.94 2.43 13.46
CA PRO A 15 9.07 3.19 12.94
C PRO A 15 8.83 3.76 11.53
N PHE A 16 8.11 3.07 10.65
CA PHE A 16 7.83 3.60 9.30
C PHE A 16 6.90 4.82 9.31
N TYR A 17 6.05 4.97 10.32
CA TYR A 17 5.21 6.18 10.44
C TYR A 17 6.00 7.38 10.99
N GLU A 18 7.10 7.14 11.69
CA GLU A 18 7.88 8.19 12.38
C GLU A 18 8.91 8.87 11.48
N HIS A 19 9.26 8.25 10.34
CA HIS A 19 10.28 8.76 9.42
C HIS A 19 9.73 9.66 8.30
N GLY A 20 8.44 10.03 8.36
CA GLY A 20 7.84 10.97 7.40
C GLY A 20 7.72 10.44 5.97
N PHE A 21 7.61 9.12 5.78
CA PHE A 21 7.37 8.53 4.46
C PHE A 21 5.97 8.85 3.94
N ASP A 22 5.86 8.96 2.61
CA ASP A 22 4.58 9.15 1.94
C ASP A 22 3.62 7.99 2.23
N ARG A 23 2.37 8.34 2.51
CA ARG A 23 1.31 7.37 2.80
C ARG A 23 0.40 7.25 1.59
N VAL A 24 0.18 6.02 1.16
CA VAL A 24 -0.71 5.68 0.05
C VAL A 24 -1.79 4.73 0.54
N SER A 25 -3.01 4.91 0.07
CA SER A 25 -4.15 4.05 0.39
C SER A 25 -4.87 3.62 -0.88
N VAL A 26 -5.31 2.36 -0.94
CA VAL A 26 -6.27 1.90 -1.96
C VAL A 26 -7.67 2.29 -1.47
N PRO A 27 -8.43 3.12 -2.21
CA PRO A 27 -9.80 3.44 -1.83
C PRO A 27 -10.67 2.18 -1.72
N MET A 28 -11.50 2.10 -0.69
CA MET A 28 -12.41 0.97 -0.45
C MET A 28 -13.84 1.49 -0.23
N LEU A 29 -14.83 0.68 -0.61
CA LEU A 29 -16.25 1.01 -0.46
C LEU A 29 -16.79 0.80 0.98
N GLY A 30 -15.91 0.46 1.93
CA GLY A 30 -16.26 0.36 3.35
C GLY A 30 -16.94 -0.95 3.80
N ALA A 31 -17.10 -1.93 2.92
CA ALA A 31 -17.66 -3.24 3.29
C ALA A 31 -16.68 -4.12 4.12
N ALA A 32 -15.39 -3.79 4.08
CA ALA A 32 -14.33 -4.47 4.83
C ALA A 32 -13.29 -3.44 5.31
N ASP A 33 -12.59 -3.78 6.39
CA ASP A 33 -11.57 -2.92 7.00
C ASP A 33 -10.26 -2.88 6.21
N SER A 34 -9.99 -3.90 5.38
CA SER A 34 -8.79 -3.99 4.55
C SER A 34 -8.95 -4.97 3.39
N LEU A 35 -8.08 -4.81 2.38
CA LEU A 35 -7.84 -5.83 1.38
C LEU A 35 -6.75 -6.79 1.86
N ASN A 36 -6.74 -7.99 1.30
CA ASN A 36 -5.61 -8.90 1.45
C ASN A 36 -4.30 -8.23 1.00
N VAL A 37 -3.23 -8.40 1.78
CA VAL A 37 -1.94 -7.70 1.54
C VAL A 37 -1.36 -7.98 0.15
N ALA A 38 -1.52 -9.19 -0.39
CA ALA A 38 -1.01 -9.54 -1.72
C ALA A 38 -1.81 -8.84 -2.83
N ILE A 39 -3.12 -8.66 -2.63
CA ILE A 39 -3.98 -7.88 -3.54
C ILE A 39 -3.59 -6.41 -3.50
N SER A 40 -3.41 -5.82 -2.31
CA SER A 40 -2.92 -4.45 -2.17
C SER A 40 -1.56 -4.25 -2.84
N ALA A 41 -0.62 -5.19 -2.65
CA ALA A 41 0.69 -5.17 -3.30
C ALA A 41 0.56 -5.17 -4.83
N SER A 42 -0.30 -6.03 -5.36
CA SER A 42 -0.50 -6.18 -6.80
C SER A 42 -1.02 -4.90 -7.44
N VAL A 43 -2.03 -4.26 -6.83
CA VAL A 43 -2.56 -2.97 -7.28
C VAL A 43 -1.48 -1.90 -7.27
N LEU A 44 -0.77 -1.74 -6.15
CA LEU A 44 0.25 -0.69 -6.01
C LEU A 44 1.44 -0.87 -6.99
N LEU A 45 1.89 -2.12 -7.20
CA LEU A 45 2.97 -2.40 -8.15
C LEU A 45 2.54 -2.15 -9.60
N TYR A 46 1.29 -2.46 -9.94
CA TYR A 46 0.76 -2.19 -11.27
C TYR A 46 0.70 -0.69 -11.54
N GLU A 47 0.17 0.10 -10.60
CA GLU A 47 0.14 1.55 -10.69
C GLU A 47 1.55 2.16 -10.76
N ALA A 48 2.48 1.70 -9.91
CA ALA A 48 3.87 2.16 -9.96
C ALA A 48 4.53 1.89 -11.33
N ARG A 49 4.21 0.75 -11.95
CA ARG A 49 4.67 0.42 -13.30
C ARG A 49 4.00 1.29 -14.36
N ALA A 50 2.69 1.52 -14.28
CA ALA A 50 1.95 2.37 -15.20
C ALA A 50 2.52 3.80 -15.20
N GLN A 51 2.71 4.38 -14.01
CA GLN A 51 3.33 5.70 -13.83
C GLN A 51 4.75 5.75 -14.41
N LYS A 52 5.56 4.72 -14.17
CA LYS A 52 6.93 4.66 -14.70
C LYS A 52 6.97 4.56 -16.23
N ASN A 53 5.99 3.89 -16.83
CA ASN A 53 5.93 3.69 -18.28
C ASN A 53 5.11 4.77 -19.01
N GLY A 54 4.54 5.74 -18.29
CA GLY A 54 3.70 6.79 -18.86
C GLY A 54 2.44 6.26 -19.55
N TRP A 55 1.82 5.23 -18.95
CA TRP A 55 0.55 4.68 -19.42
C TRP A 55 -0.61 5.64 -19.15
#